data_AF-A0A1B1S1A1-F1
#
_entry.id   AF-A0A1B1S1A1-F1
#
_cell.length_a   1.000
_cell.length_b   1.000
_cell.length_c   1.000
_cell.angle_alpha   90.00
_cell.angle_beta   90.00
_cell.angle_gamma   90.00
#
_symmetry.space_group_name_H-M   'P 1'
#
loop_
_entity.id
_entity.type
_entity.pdbx_description
1 polymer ?
#
loop_
_entity_poly.entity_id
_entity_poly.type
_entity_poly.pdbx_seq_one_letter_code
_entity_poly.pdbx_strand_id
1 'polypeptide(L)'
;MPCNSCAVTAINFEIKLEGQKNLSALQLVIDHLERQKIKVVQKDNKLQLDEQGAREFLDFCTDLLEKENVVYRINQEAWQPVEKMTDVFATEWIDEVIKNEQLVCHYQPIVDSSETVYAYEMLARFHSKEGSMIYPNEVFPAAKTRGRLYALDRVCRMTAVKYAAALKGKKAFINFIPTSIYSPEFCLRSTIELSERLGVNPKSLVFEVVETEKVDDLNHLKKILRYYRDRGFDYALDDVGEGYSTIELLADLKPKYMKLDMQYVFNVAKDIEKQKIARRFLEKALEIGSIPLAEGIETYQDFEWLKQLGYQLFQGYYFGKPAASPLSEV
;
A
#
# COMPACT_ATOMS: atom_id res chain seq x y z
N MET A 1 14.18 -19.28 -1.66
CA MET A 1 13.90 -18.70 -2.99
C MET A 1 13.52 -17.23 -2.82
N PRO A 2 14.03 -16.32 -3.66
CA PRO A 2 13.60 -14.92 -3.69
C PRO A 2 12.14 -14.82 -4.17
N CYS A 3 11.38 -13.89 -3.60
CA CYS A 3 10.04 -13.56 -4.08
C CYS A 3 10.19 -12.79 -5.40
N ASN A 4 9.83 -13.40 -6.53
CA ASN A 4 9.97 -12.76 -7.85
C ASN A 4 9.11 -11.48 -7.98
N SER A 5 7.95 -11.44 -7.33
CA SER A 5 7.08 -10.25 -7.29
C SER A 5 7.64 -9.11 -6.43
N CYS A 6 8.65 -9.40 -5.61
CA CYS A 6 9.24 -8.45 -4.68
C CYS A 6 10.50 -7.77 -5.25
N ALA A 7 10.84 -8.08 -6.50
CA ALA A 7 11.95 -7.51 -7.24
C ALA A 7 11.45 -6.86 -8.53
N VAL A 8 12.17 -5.85 -9.01
CA VAL A 8 11.85 -5.23 -10.29
C VAL A 8 12.43 -6.06 -11.42
N THR A 9 11.65 -7.04 -11.88
CA THR A 9 12.00 -7.95 -12.98
C THR A 9 11.42 -7.49 -14.31
N ALA A 10 11.85 -8.06 -15.44
CA ALA A 10 11.19 -7.81 -16.72
C ALA A 10 9.67 -8.06 -16.64
N ILE A 11 8.88 -7.17 -17.24
CA ILE A 11 7.43 -7.29 -17.33
C ILE A 11 7.10 -8.21 -18.51
N ASN A 12 6.24 -9.20 -18.26
CA ASN A 12 5.70 -10.04 -19.32
C ASN A 12 4.26 -9.60 -19.62
N PHE A 13 4.03 -9.19 -20.86
CA PHE A 13 2.72 -8.83 -21.37
C PHE A 13 2.07 -10.04 -22.01
N GLU A 14 0.87 -10.39 -21.56
CA GLU A 14 0.00 -11.30 -22.30
C GLU A 14 -1.08 -10.48 -22.99
N ILE A 15 -1.13 -10.56 -24.31
CA ILE A 15 -2.09 -9.84 -25.15
C ILE A 15 -3.03 -10.87 -25.78
N LYS A 16 -4.33 -10.66 -25.64
CA LYS A 16 -5.38 -11.52 -26.19
C LYS A 16 -6.11 -10.76 -27.28
N LEU A 17 -6.17 -11.35 -28.48
CA LEU A 17 -6.88 -10.82 -29.63
C LEU A 17 -8.23 -11.53 -29.77
N GLU A 18 -9.32 -10.78 -29.76
CA GLU A 18 -10.68 -11.29 -29.90
C GLU A 18 -11.34 -10.72 -31.17
N GLY A 19 -12.40 -11.37 -31.66
CA GLY A 19 -13.08 -10.95 -32.90
C GLY A 19 -12.45 -11.51 -34.18
N GLN A 20 -13.29 -11.77 -35.19
CA GLN A 20 -12.86 -12.44 -36.43
C GLN A 20 -11.79 -11.65 -37.20
N LYS A 21 -11.91 -10.32 -37.25
CA LYS A 21 -10.93 -9.45 -37.91
C LYS A 21 -9.55 -9.59 -37.27
N ASN A 22 -9.47 -9.49 -35.94
CA ASN A 22 -8.19 -9.59 -35.22
C ASN A 22 -7.59 -11.00 -35.31
N LEU A 23 -8.41 -12.04 -35.23
CA LEU A 23 -7.94 -13.42 -35.41
C LEU A 23 -7.38 -13.67 -36.81
N SER A 24 -7.98 -13.06 -37.84
CA SER A 24 -7.49 -13.15 -39.22
C SER A 24 -6.18 -12.38 -39.43
N ALA A 25 -5.94 -11.33 -38.65
CA ALA A 25 -4.72 -10.52 -38.67
C ALA A 25 -3.59 -11.08 -37.78
N LEU A 26 -3.88 -12.07 -36.92
CA LEU A 26 -2.94 -12.57 -35.90
C LEU A 26 -1.57 -12.99 -36.49
N GLN A 27 -1.58 -13.73 -37.60
CA GLN A 27 -0.33 -14.18 -38.21
C GLN A 27 0.48 -13.00 -38.76
N LEU A 28 -0.18 -11.99 -39.35
CA LEU A 28 0.50 -10.79 -39.85
C LEU A 28 1.20 -10.02 -38.72
N VAL A 29 0.58 -9.96 -37.54
CA VAL A 29 1.16 -9.35 -36.34
C VAL A 29 2.39 -10.11 -35.89
N ILE A 30 2.30 -11.45 -35.80
CA ILE A 30 3.44 -12.30 -35.41
C ILE A 30 4.60 -12.12 -36.39
N ASP A 31 4.34 -12.22 -37.70
CA ASP A 31 5.36 -12.08 -38.73
C ASP A 31 6.05 -10.69 -38.65
N HIS A 32 5.31 -9.64 -38.29
CA HIS A 32 5.87 -8.31 -38.08
C HIS A 32 6.83 -8.26 -36.89
N LEU A 33 6.40 -8.75 -35.73
CA LEU A 33 7.22 -8.79 -34.52
C LEU A 33 8.50 -9.61 -34.74
N GLU A 34 8.40 -10.76 -35.42
CA GLU A 34 9.56 -11.59 -35.75
C GLU A 34 10.53 -10.90 -36.70
N ARG A 35 10.04 -10.13 -37.70
CA ARG A 35 10.90 -9.30 -38.57
C ARG A 35 11.68 -8.23 -37.79
N GLN A 36 11.09 -7.69 -36.74
CA GLN A 36 11.75 -6.75 -35.81
C GLN A 36 12.68 -7.47 -34.82
N LYS A 37 12.86 -8.79 -34.94
CA LYS A 37 13.65 -9.65 -34.03
C LYS A 37 13.10 -9.66 -32.60
N ILE A 38 11.81 -9.43 -32.44
CA ILE A 38 11.12 -9.48 -31.16
C ILE A 38 10.68 -10.91 -30.91
N LYS A 39 10.98 -11.42 -29.72
CA LYS A 39 10.56 -12.77 -29.34
C LYS A 39 9.08 -12.76 -28.97
N VAL A 40 8.30 -13.58 -29.67
CA VAL A 40 6.88 -13.79 -29.40
C VAL A 40 6.62 -15.25 -29.05
N VAL A 41 5.80 -15.49 -28.02
CA VAL A 41 5.27 -16.82 -27.73
C VAL A 41 3.76 -16.79 -27.92
N GLN A 42 3.29 -17.52 -28.93
CA GLN A 42 1.87 -17.64 -29.21
C GLN A 42 1.25 -18.85 -28.48
N LYS A 43 0.05 -18.64 -27.92
CA LYS A 43 -0.84 -19.71 -27.48
C LYS A 43 -2.28 -19.36 -27.83
N ASP A 44 -2.87 -20.11 -28.76
CA ASP A 44 -4.19 -19.82 -29.33
C ASP A 44 -4.26 -18.38 -29.89
N ASN A 45 -5.16 -17.55 -29.36
CA ASN A 45 -5.32 -16.15 -29.69
C ASN A 45 -4.55 -15.20 -28.74
N LYS A 46 -3.56 -15.72 -28.01
CA LYS A 46 -2.75 -14.97 -27.05
C LYS A 46 -1.30 -14.90 -27.49
N LEU A 47 -0.71 -13.73 -27.29
CA LEU A 47 0.70 -13.44 -27.51
C LEU A 47 1.35 -13.10 -26.17
N GLN A 48 2.50 -13.67 -25.89
CA GLN A 48 3.36 -13.24 -24.79
C GLN A 48 4.56 -12.49 -25.34
N LEU A 49 4.78 -11.29 -24.80
CA LEU A 49 5.77 -10.33 -25.25
C LEU A 49 6.48 -9.71 -24.05
N ASP A 50 7.74 -9.34 -24.24
CA ASP A 50 8.42 -8.43 -23.32
C ASP A 50 7.94 -6.98 -23.55
N GLU A 51 8.47 -6.04 -22.77
CA GLU A 51 8.07 -4.63 -22.85
C GLU A 51 8.40 -4.00 -24.22
N GLN A 52 9.50 -4.40 -24.86
CA GLN A 52 9.84 -3.93 -26.21
C GLN A 52 8.81 -4.45 -27.22
N GLY A 53 8.47 -5.73 -27.14
CA GLY A 53 7.44 -6.35 -27.98
C GLY A 53 6.06 -5.75 -27.77
N ALA A 54 5.70 -5.42 -26.54
CA ALA A 54 4.44 -4.76 -26.23
C ALA A 54 4.35 -3.35 -26.84
N ARG A 55 5.44 -2.57 -26.80
CA ARG A 55 5.52 -1.25 -27.45
C ARG A 55 5.38 -1.36 -28.96
N GLU A 56 6.14 -2.26 -29.59
CA GLU A 56 6.05 -2.50 -31.03
C GLU A 56 4.66 -3.02 -31.43
N PHE A 57 4.07 -3.91 -30.64
CA PHE A 57 2.71 -4.39 -30.86
C PHE A 57 1.71 -3.22 -30.86
N LEU A 58 1.81 -2.33 -29.87
CA LEU A 58 0.93 -1.17 -29.79
C LEU A 58 1.16 -0.22 -30.97
N ASP A 59 2.41 0.13 -31.29
CA ASP A 59 2.73 1.06 -32.38
C ASP A 59 2.26 0.53 -33.75
N PHE A 60 2.42 -0.78 -34.00
CA PHE A 60 2.11 -1.40 -35.29
C PHE A 60 0.64 -1.82 -35.45
N CYS A 61 0.02 -2.36 -34.40
CA CYS A 61 -1.28 -3.02 -34.53
C CYS A 61 -2.48 -2.08 -34.35
N THR A 62 -2.23 -0.88 -33.82
CA THR A 62 -3.25 0.14 -33.52
C THR A 62 -4.06 0.56 -34.75
N ASP A 63 -3.55 0.39 -35.97
CA ASP A 63 -4.26 0.73 -37.21
C ASP A 63 -4.89 -0.48 -37.94
N LEU A 64 -4.49 -1.71 -37.59
CA LEU A 64 -4.91 -2.94 -38.28
C LEU A 64 -5.98 -3.74 -37.53
N LEU A 65 -6.06 -3.56 -36.21
CA LEU A 65 -6.96 -4.29 -35.33
C LEU A 65 -8.18 -3.45 -34.91
N GLU A 66 -9.26 -4.16 -34.57
CA GLU A 66 -10.36 -3.60 -33.75
C GLU A 66 -9.89 -3.57 -32.29
N LYS A 67 -9.44 -2.41 -31.83
CA LYS A 67 -8.82 -2.23 -30.50
C LYS A 67 -9.77 -2.61 -29.37
N GLU A 68 -11.07 -2.40 -29.57
CA GLU A 68 -12.11 -2.72 -28.60
C GLU A 68 -12.15 -4.22 -28.28
N ASN A 69 -11.62 -5.05 -29.18
CA ASN A 69 -11.52 -6.50 -29.06
C ASN A 69 -10.08 -6.97 -28.74
N VAL A 70 -9.20 -6.08 -28.28
CA VAL A 70 -7.85 -6.44 -27.82
C VAL A 70 -7.72 -6.08 -26.36
N VAL A 71 -7.31 -7.07 -25.56
CA VAL A 71 -7.06 -6.88 -24.13
C VAL A 71 -5.68 -7.39 -23.78
N TYR A 72 -5.08 -6.81 -22.75
CA TYR A 72 -3.79 -7.23 -22.23
C TYR A 72 -3.85 -7.47 -20.73
N ARG A 73 -2.85 -8.15 -20.20
CA ARG A 73 -2.54 -8.18 -18.76
C ARG A 73 -1.06 -8.30 -18.55
N ILE A 74 -0.60 -7.84 -17.39
CA ILE A 74 0.76 -8.04 -16.91
C ILE A 74 0.72 -9.01 -15.73
N ASN A 75 1.74 -9.84 -15.56
CA ASN A 75 1.97 -10.64 -14.34
C ASN A 75 0.76 -11.45 -13.81
N GLN A 76 -0.13 -11.90 -14.71
CA GLN A 76 -1.37 -12.62 -14.38
C GLN A 76 -2.47 -11.80 -13.69
N GLU A 77 -2.36 -10.47 -13.71
CA GLU A 77 -3.41 -9.57 -13.24
C GLU A 77 -4.68 -9.64 -14.11
N ALA A 78 -5.68 -8.83 -13.77
CA ALA A 78 -6.92 -8.73 -14.52
C ALA A 78 -6.67 -8.23 -15.96
N TRP A 79 -7.44 -8.75 -16.91
CA TRP A 79 -7.42 -8.27 -18.29
C TRP A 79 -7.91 -6.81 -18.35
N GLN A 80 -7.19 -5.98 -19.10
CA GLN A 80 -7.48 -4.57 -19.33
C GLN A 80 -7.54 -4.30 -20.85
N PRO A 81 -8.31 -3.28 -21.27
CA PRO A 81 -8.28 -2.82 -22.67
C PRO A 81 -6.87 -2.42 -23.11
N VAL A 82 -6.48 -2.75 -24.34
CA VAL A 82 -5.13 -2.49 -24.89
C VAL A 82 -4.73 -1.02 -24.82
N GLU A 83 -5.68 -0.09 -24.85
CA GLU A 83 -5.45 1.35 -24.79
C GLU A 83 -4.81 1.79 -23.49
N LYS A 84 -5.05 1.05 -22.39
CA LYS A 84 -4.42 1.33 -21.08
C LYS A 84 -2.97 0.87 -21.01
N MET A 85 -2.44 0.21 -22.05
CA MET A 85 -1.05 -0.26 -22.05
C MET A 85 -0.06 0.91 -22.04
N THR A 86 -0.43 2.06 -22.63
CA THR A 86 0.37 3.29 -22.60
C THR A 86 0.64 3.77 -21.18
N ASP A 87 -0.32 3.60 -20.25
CA ASP A 87 -0.16 3.98 -18.84
C ASP A 87 0.94 3.15 -18.15
N VAL A 88 1.12 1.89 -18.55
CA VAL A 88 2.19 1.01 -18.04
C VAL A 88 3.57 1.51 -18.48
N PHE A 89 3.67 2.01 -19.70
CA PHE A 89 4.91 2.60 -20.22
C PHE A 89 5.20 3.97 -19.60
N ALA A 90 4.17 4.80 -19.42
CA ALA A 90 4.30 6.13 -18.81
C ALA A 90 4.76 6.06 -17.34
N THR A 91 4.54 4.92 -16.68
CA THR A 91 4.90 4.67 -15.28
C THR A 91 6.26 3.98 -15.11
N GLU A 92 7.06 3.86 -16.18
CA GLU A 92 8.38 3.20 -16.16
C GLU A 92 9.35 3.72 -15.09
N TRP A 93 9.29 5.02 -14.79
CA TRP A 93 10.12 5.67 -13.77
C TRP A 93 10.01 5.03 -12.36
N ILE A 94 8.89 4.37 -12.03
CA ILE A 94 8.71 3.72 -10.73
C ILE A 94 9.70 2.57 -10.52
N ASP A 95 10.14 1.92 -11.60
CA ASP A 95 11.12 0.85 -11.54
C ASP A 95 12.45 1.37 -11.00
N GLU A 96 12.85 2.60 -11.36
CA GLU A 96 14.06 3.24 -10.83
C GLU A 96 13.92 3.59 -9.35
N VAL A 97 12.78 4.19 -8.96
CA VAL A 97 12.49 4.55 -7.56
C VAL A 97 12.60 3.34 -6.63
N ILE A 98 12.08 2.19 -7.06
CA ILE A 98 12.12 0.94 -6.29
C ILE A 98 13.53 0.33 -6.31
N LYS A 99 14.17 0.20 -7.49
CA LYS A 99 15.50 -0.43 -7.62
C LYS A 99 16.57 0.30 -6.82
N ASN A 100 16.51 1.63 -6.83
CA ASN A 100 17.50 2.48 -6.18
C ASN A 100 17.12 2.86 -4.75
N GLU A 101 16.02 2.30 -4.20
CA GLU A 101 15.47 2.63 -2.88
C GLU A 101 15.39 4.16 -2.66
N GLN A 102 14.84 4.91 -3.63
CA GLN A 102 14.75 6.39 -3.59
C GLN A 102 13.61 6.88 -2.71
N LEU A 103 13.64 6.47 -1.45
CA LEU A 103 12.68 6.85 -0.44
C LEU A 103 13.35 7.03 0.92
N VAL A 104 12.81 7.94 1.70
CA VAL A 104 13.11 8.13 3.12
C VAL A 104 11.83 7.97 3.92
N CYS A 105 11.93 7.77 5.23
CA CYS A 105 10.78 7.83 6.12
C CYS A 105 10.82 9.13 6.94
N HIS A 106 9.66 9.78 7.03
CA HIS A 106 9.38 10.79 8.03
C HIS A 106 8.67 10.15 9.22
N TYR A 107 8.84 10.77 10.39
CA TYR A 107 8.22 10.40 11.65
C TYR A 107 7.12 11.42 11.97
N GLN A 108 5.89 10.96 12.14
CA GLN A 108 4.82 11.79 12.70
C GLN A 108 4.51 11.32 14.12
N PRO A 109 4.54 12.20 15.13
CA PRO A 109 4.31 11.78 16.51
C PRO A 109 2.85 11.36 16.73
N ILE A 110 2.70 10.26 17.46
CA ILE A 110 1.46 9.82 18.09
C ILE A 110 1.64 10.04 19.59
N VAL A 111 0.76 10.80 20.21
CA VAL A 111 0.84 11.18 21.63
C VAL A 111 -0.24 10.51 22.46
N ASP A 112 -0.02 10.41 23.76
CA ASP A 112 -1.05 10.05 24.73
C ASP A 112 -1.91 11.26 25.17
N SER A 113 -2.85 11.04 26.09
CA SER A 113 -3.73 12.09 26.64
C SER A 113 -3.00 13.21 27.40
N SER A 114 -1.73 13.01 27.72
CA SER A 114 -0.84 13.97 28.38
C SER A 114 0.13 14.63 27.39
N GLU A 115 -0.13 14.48 26.09
CA GLU A 115 0.69 15.02 24.99
C GLU A 115 2.13 14.47 24.98
N THR A 116 2.37 13.36 25.69
CA THR A 116 3.67 12.69 25.67
C THR A 116 3.75 11.77 24.46
N VAL A 117 4.85 11.85 23.71
CA VAL A 117 5.06 10.99 22.55
C VAL A 117 5.04 9.52 22.94
N TYR A 118 4.05 8.79 22.43
CA TYR A 118 3.85 7.36 22.62
C TYR A 118 4.54 6.55 21.51
N ALA A 119 4.38 6.99 20.27
CA ALA A 119 4.85 6.31 19.06
C ALA A 119 5.09 7.29 17.91
N TYR A 120 5.52 6.77 16.77
CA TYR A 120 5.55 7.52 15.51
C TYR A 120 4.95 6.70 14.39
N GLU A 121 4.18 7.35 13.53
CA GLU A 121 3.84 6.82 12.21
C GLU A 121 5.01 7.05 11.24
N MET A 122 5.36 5.99 10.51
CA MET A 122 6.45 5.94 9.56
C MET A 122 5.94 6.22 8.15
N LEU A 123 6.07 7.46 7.72
CA LEU A 123 5.51 7.94 6.46
C LEU A 123 6.57 8.01 5.36
N ALA A 124 6.41 7.23 4.31
CA ALA A 124 7.32 7.24 3.17
C ALA A 124 7.30 8.60 2.45
N ARG A 125 8.48 9.07 2.03
CA ARG A 125 8.71 10.22 1.15
C ARG A 125 9.59 9.75 0.01
N PHE A 126 9.14 9.96 -1.22
CA PHE A 126 9.82 9.47 -2.41
C PHE A 126 10.54 10.62 -3.10
N HIS A 127 11.64 10.31 -3.77
CA HIS A 127 12.43 11.27 -4.51
C HIS A 127 12.72 10.77 -5.92
N SER A 128 12.71 11.68 -6.90
CA SER A 128 13.21 11.37 -8.24
C SER A 128 14.74 11.24 -8.22
N LYS A 129 15.31 10.82 -9.35
CA LYS A 129 16.77 10.79 -9.58
C LYS A 129 17.42 12.17 -9.44
N GLU A 130 16.69 13.22 -9.81
CA GLU A 130 17.10 14.62 -9.70
C GLU A 130 16.88 15.19 -8.30
N GLY A 131 16.29 14.40 -7.38
CA GLY A 131 16.06 14.76 -5.98
C GLY A 131 14.73 15.48 -5.70
N SER A 132 13.87 15.67 -6.72
CA SER A 132 12.55 16.26 -6.50
C SER A 132 11.65 15.32 -5.70
N MET A 133 10.80 15.86 -4.83
CA MET A 133 9.86 15.05 -4.06
C MET A 133 8.75 14.53 -4.97
N ILE A 134 8.42 13.25 -4.85
CA ILE A 134 7.28 12.61 -5.51
C ILE A 134 6.28 12.22 -4.44
N TYR A 135 5.01 12.58 -4.62
CA TYR A 135 4.01 12.33 -3.60
C TYR A 135 3.48 10.88 -3.65
N PRO A 136 3.12 10.28 -2.50
CA PRO A 136 2.55 8.94 -2.45
C PRO A 136 1.34 8.71 -3.37
N ASN A 137 0.48 9.71 -3.56
CA ASN A 137 -0.68 9.64 -4.46
C ASN A 137 -0.31 9.55 -5.94
N GLU A 138 0.96 9.74 -6.31
CA GLU A 138 1.49 9.46 -7.66
C GLU A 138 2.21 8.11 -7.70
N VAL A 139 3.02 7.83 -6.68
CA VAL A 139 3.89 6.63 -6.60
C VAL A 139 3.08 5.34 -6.50
N PHE A 140 2.07 5.28 -5.62
CA PHE A 140 1.30 4.05 -5.43
C PHE A 140 0.42 3.70 -6.64
N PRO A 141 -0.31 4.65 -7.27
CA PRO A 141 -1.00 4.37 -8.54
C PRO A 141 -0.05 3.97 -9.66
N ALA A 142 1.11 4.63 -9.80
CA ALA A 142 2.10 4.25 -10.81
C ALA A 142 2.62 2.82 -10.59
N ALA A 143 2.93 2.45 -9.35
CA ALA A 143 3.33 1.10 -9.01
C ALA A 143 2.22 0.08 -9.27
N LYS A 144 0.95 0.42 -9.01
CA LYS A 144 -0.19 -0.45 -9.32
C LYS A 144 -0.31 -0.69 -10.83
N THR A 145 -0.35 0.39 -11.62
CA THR A 145 -0.41 0.31 -13.09
C THR A 145 0.76 -0.50 -13.67
N ARG A 146 1.95 -0.37 -13.10
CA ARG A 146 3.15 -1.09 -13.55
C ARG A 146 3.32 -2.50 -12.96
N GLY A 147 2.37 -2.98 -12.15
CA GLY A 147 2.47 -4.31 -11.51
C GLY A 147 3.64 -4.41 -10.52
N ARG A 148 3.99 -3.30 -9.87
CA ARG A 148 5.09 -3.13 -8.90
C ARG A 148 4.64 -2.90 -7.47
N LEU A 149 3.34 -2.94 -7.19
CA LEU A 149 2.81 -2.68 -5.86
C LEU A 149 3.50 -3.51 -4.77
N TYR A 150 3.73 -4.80 -5.03
CA TYR A 150 4.47 -5.75 -4.19
C TYR A 150 5.91 -5.31 -3.89
N ALA A 151 6.63 -4.88 -4.92
CA ALA A 151 8.02 -4.46 -4.79
C ALA A 151 8.11 -3.11 -4.05
N LEU A 152 7.21 -2.17 -4.34
CA LEU A 152 7.11 -0.89 -3.67
C LEU A 152 6.80 -1.03 -2.18
N ASP A 153 5.72 -1.74 -1.84
CA ASP A 153 5.28 -1.95 -0.46
C ASP A 153 6.37 -2.68 0.36
N ARG A 154 7.07 -3.65 -0.23
CA ARG A 154 8.24 -4.27 0.41
C ARG A 154 9.33 -3.24 0.71
N VAL A 155 9.71 -2.40 -0.26
CA VAL A 155 10.75 -1.38 -0.07
C VAL A 155 10.33 -0.37 1.00
N CYS A 156 9.07 0.07 1.02
CA CYS A 156 8.50 0.91 2.08
C CYS A 156 8.62 0.28 3.47
N ARG A 157 8.16 -0.97 3.64
CA ARG A 157 8.29 -1.69 4.92
C ARG A 157 9.75 -1.83 5.34
N MET A 158 10.64 -2.15 4.39
CA MET A 158 12.04 -2.35 4.69
C MET A 158 12.70 -1.06 5.17
N THR A 159 12.43 0.06 4.51
CA THR A 159 12.93 1.37 4.93
C THR A 159 12.35 1.80 6.27
N ALA A 160 11.06 1.59 6.51
CA ALA A 160 10.43 1.90 7.79
C ALA A 160 11.08 1.11 8.96
N VAL A 161 11.40 -0.18 8.77
CA VAL A 161 12.11 -0.97 9.79
C VAL A 161 13.54 -0.46 10.03
N LYS A 162 14.26 -0.02 8.98
CA LYS A 162 15.59 0.61 9.13
C LYS A 162 15.49 1.87 10.00
N TYR A 163 14.48 2.70 9.77
CA TYR A 163 14.27 3.95 10.50
C TYR A 163 13.75 3.71 11.93
N ALA A 164 12.93 2.68 12.13
CA ALA A 164 12.43 2.30 13.46
C ALA A 164 13.54 1.96 14.46
N ALA A 165 14.72 1.51 13.99
CA ALA A 165 15.88 1.28 14.84
C ALA A 165 16.36 2.54 15.59
N ALA A 166 16.04 3.74 15.09
CA ALA A 166 16.36 5.01 15.75
C ALA A 166 15.44 5.35 16.94
N LEU A 167 14.28 4.70 17.06
CA LEU A 167 13.19 5.13 17.97
C LEU A 167 13.36 4.72 19.45
N LYS A 168 14.48 4.08 19.82
CA LYS A 168 14.92 3.76 21.19
C LYS A 168 13.79 3.64 22.24
N GLY A 169 12.91 2.64 22.08
CA GLY A 169 11.85 2.32 23.04
C GLY A 169 10.46 2.88 22.72
N LYS A 170 10.32 3.70 21.67
CA LYS A 170 9.02 4.09 21.11
C LYS A 170 8.58 3.12 20.01
N LYS A 171 7.28 3.11 19.72
CA LYS A 171 6.70 2.27 18.66
C LYS A 171 6.78 2.96 17.30
N ALA A 172 6.94 2.17 16.23
CA ALA A 172 6.79 2.57 14.84
C ALA A 172 5.52 1.96 14.26
N PHE A 173 4.62 2.81 13.81
CA PHE A 173 3.44 2.44 13.03
C PHE A 173 3.83 2.43 11.55
N ILE A 174 3.64 1.29 10.87
CA ILE A 174 4.14 1.01 9.52
C ILE A 174 2.99 0.54 8.65
N ASN A 175 2.62 1.37 7.68
CA ASN A 175 1.66 1.05 6.65
C ASN A 175 2.07 -0.17 5.81
N PHE A 176 1.10 -1.04 5.49
CA PHE A 176 1.25 -2.09 4.50
C PHE A 176 -0.02 -2.28 3.68
N ILE A 177 0.15 -2.77 2.44
CA ILE A 177 -0.96 -3.04 1.52
C ILE A 177 -1.27 -4.55 1.53
N PRO A 178 -2.44 -5.00 2.02
CA PRO A 178 -2.74 -6.43 2.11
C PRO A 178 -2.72 -7.17 0.77
N THR A 179 -3.25 -6.53 -0.28
CA THR A 179 -3.26 -7.09 -1.65
C THR A 179 -1.87 -7.30 -2.22
N SER A 180 -0.84 -6.67 -1.63
CA SER A 180 0.57 -6.85 -1.99
C SER A 180 1.27 -8.00 -1.22
N ILE A 181 0.53 -8.75 -0.40
CA ILE A 181 1.08 -9.87 0.39
C ILE A 181 0.38 -11.16 -0.01
N TYR A 182 0.75 -11.79 -1.13
CA TYR A 182 0.09 -13.05 -1.57
C TYR A 182 0.44 -14.26 -0.68
N SER A 183 1.61 -14.27 -0.07
CA SER A 183 1.99 -15.25 0.97
C SER A 183 2.71 -14.52 2.10
N PRO A 184 2.13 -14.48 3.31
CA PRO A 184 2.77 -13.88 4.47
C PRO A 184 4.18 -14.44 4.72
N GLU A 185 4.34 -15.75 4.60
CA GLU A 185 5.59 -16.48 4.85
C GLU A 185 6.72 -16.03 3.93
N PHE A 186 6.42 -15.75 2.66
CA PHE A 186 7.41 -15.35 1.67
C PHE A 186 7.60 -13.83 1.64
N CYS A 187 6.52 -13.05 1.63
CA CYS A 187 6.56 -11.60 1.43
C CYS A 187 7.08 -10.85 2.67
N LEU A 188 6.76 -11.33 3.88
CA LEU A 188 7.10 -10.64 5.12
C LEU A 188 8.42 -11.12 5.73
N ARG A 189 8.98 -12.23 5.24
CA ARG A 189 10.23 -12.80 5.74
C ARG A 189 11.35 -11.77 5.81
N SER A 190 11.55 -10.97 4.75
CA SER A 190 12.63 -9.98 4.75
C SER A 190 12.44 -8.89 5.80
N THR A 191 11.19 -8.48 6.06
CA THR A 191 10.86 -7.52 7.11
C THR A 191 11.22 -8.04 8.49
N ILE A 192 10.90 -9.30 8.75
CA ILE A 192 11.19 -9.98 10.01
C ILE A 192 12.69 -10.14 10.21
N GLU A 193 13.38 -10.74 9.23
CA GLU A 193 14.82 -10.94 9.26
C GLU A 193 15.57 -9.62 9.47
N LEU A 194 15.11 -8.53 8.85
CA LEU A 194 15.71 -7.22 9.06
C LEU A 194 15.49 -6.71 10.49
N SER A 195 14.26 -6.81 11.02
CA SER A 195 13.98 -6.37 12.39
C SER A 195 14.85 -7.10 13.42
N GLU A 196 15.02 -8.42 13.26
CA GLU A 196 15.90 -9.24 14.10
C GLU A 196 17.36 -8.82 13.97
N ARG A 197 17.84 -8.65 12.74
CA ARG A 197 19.24 -8.23 12.48
C ARG A 197 19.56 -6.85 13.05
N LEU A 198 18.60 -5.93 13.05
CA LEU A 198 18.74 -4.60 13.61
C LEU A 198 18.48 -4.54 15.13
N GLY A 199 18.10 -5.66 15.76
CA GLY A 199 17.74 -5.70 17.17
C GLY A 199 16.49 -4.90 17.53
N VAL A 200 15.61 -4.65 16.55
CA VAL A 200 14.34 -3.97 16.76
C VAL A 200 13.38 -4.95 17.42
N ASN A 201 12.84 -4.58 18.58
CA ASN A 201 11.84 -5.40 19.27
C ASN A 201 10.60 -5.55 18.37
N PRO A 202 10.14 -6.78 18.03
CA PRO A 202 8.92 -6.95 17.23
C PRO A 202 7.70 -6.22 17.82
N LYS A 203 7.60 -6.15 19.15
CA LYS A 203 6.51 -5.44 19.83
C LYS A 203 6.58 -3.92 19.68
N SER A 204 7.69 -3.35 19.19
CA SER A 204 7.77 -1.93 18.86
C SER A 204 7.34 -1.63 17.43
N LEU A 205 7.06 -2.64 16.60
CA LEU A 205 6.53 -2.44 15.25
C LEU A 205 5.02 -2.75 15.26
N VAL A 206 4.25 -1.78 14.79
CA VAL A 206 2.79 -1.87 14.63
C VAL A 206 2.51 -1.79 13.14
N PHE A 207 1.98 -2.86 12.54
CA PHE A 207 1.66 -2.85 11.11
C PHE A 207 0.23 -2.37 10.88
N GLU A 208 0.06 -1.35 10.05
CA GLU A 208 -1.22 -0.70 9.78
C GLU A 208 -1.77 -1.20 8.45
N VAL A 209 -3.01 -1.69 8.49
CA VAL A 209 -3.74 -2.12 7.30
C VAL A 209 -4.28 -0.88 6.61
N VAL A 210 -3.80 -0.56 5.41
CA VAL A 210 -4.36 0.53 4.59
C VAL A 210 -5.61 0.03 3.85
N GLU A 211 -6.77 0.64 4.10
CA GLU A 211 -8.09 0.17 3.63
C GLU A 211 -8.38 0.42 2.14
N THR A 212 -7.63 1.32 1.47
CA THR A 212 -7.93 1.74 0.08
C THR A 212 -7.98 0.60 -0.96
N GLU A 213 -7.47 -0.59 -0.63
CA GLU A 213 -7.70 -1.82 -1.39
C GLU A 213 -8.68 -2.71 -0.61
N LYS A 214 -9.97 -2.66 -0.97
CA LYS A 214 -10.99 -3.58 -0.41
C LYS A 214 -10.44 -5.00 -0.44
N VAL A 215 -10.26 -5.59 0.74
CA VAL A 215 -9.78 -6.95 0.83
C VAL A 215 -10.96 -7.89 0.57
N ASP A 216 -11.10 -8.30 -0.69
CA ASP A 216 -12.12 -9.25 -1.12
C ASP A 216 -11.97 -10.61 -0.39
N ASP A 217 -10.76 -10.96 0.05
CA ASP A 217 -10.45 -12.18 0.80
C ASP A 217 -10.06 -11.89 2.27
N LEU A 218 -11.08 -11.77 3.12
CA LEU A 218 -10.90 -11.61 4.57
C LEU A 218 -10.13 -12.75 5.22
N ASN A 219 -10.21 -13.98 4.69
CA ASN A 219 -9.44 -15.10 5.25
C ASN A 219 -7.95 -14.93 4.98
N HIS A 220 -7.60 -14.35 3.84
CA HIS A 220 -6.24 -14.00 3.53
C HIS A 220 -5.69 -12.89 4.42
N LEU A 221 -6.46 -11.82 4.66
CA LEU A 221 -6.09 -10.78 5.64
C LEU A 221 -5.82 -11.39 7.03
N LYS A 222 -6.70 -12.28 7.51
CA LYS A 222 -6.52 -12.96 8.79
C LYS A 222 -5.22 -13.77 8.83
N LYS A 223 -4.83 -14.43 7.74
CA LYS A 223 -3.54 -15.13 7.65
C LYS A 223 -2.37 -14.16 7.78
N ILE A 224 -2.41 -13.01 7.10
CA ILE A 224 -1.39 -11.96 7.21
C ILE A 224 -1.26 -11.47 8.65
N LEU A 225 -2.37 -11.06 9.27
CA LEU A 225 -2.37 -10.51 10.64
C LEU A 225 -1.95 -11.54 11.69
N ARG A 226 -2.41 -12.79 11.53
CA ARG A 226 -1.96 -13.90 12.38
C ARG A 226 -0.46 -14.12 12.23
N TYR A 227 0.07 -14.07 11.01
CA TYR A 227 1.49 -14.26 10.75
C TYR A 227 2.36 -13.19 11.44
N TYR A 228 1.89 -11.93 11.46
CA TYR A 228 2.50 -10.85 12.24
C TYR A 228 2.42 -11.12 13.75
N ARG A 229 1.23 -11.40 14.27
CA ARG A 229 1.01 -11.63 15.70
C ARG A 229 1.83 -12.80 16.25
N ASP A 230 1.89 -13.91 15.52
CA ASP A 230 2.63 -15.12 15.91
C ASP A 230 4.16 -14.86 16.00
N ARG A 231 4.64 -13.71 15.49
CA ARG A 231 6.04 -13.24 15.60
C ARG A 231 6.22 -12.04 16.54
N GLY A 232 5.17 -11.68 17.27
CA GLY A 232 5.20 -10.65 18.31
C GLY A 232 5.00 -9.22 17.80
N PHE A 233 4.61 -9.02 16.54
CA PHE A 233 4.21 -7.71 16.03
C PHE A 233 2.79 -7.36 16.46
N ASP A 234 2.55 -6.08 16.71
CA ASP A 234 1.21 -5.53 16.86
C ASP A 234 0.67 -5.11 15.47
N TYR A 235 -0.65 -4.90 15.36
CA TYR A 235 -1.25 -4.30 14.17
C TYR A 235 -2.38 -3.34 14.53
N ALA A 236 -2.61 -2.40 13.62
CA ALA A 236 -3.70 -1.45 13.67
C ALA A 236 -4.61 -1.62 12.44
N LEU A 237 -5.88 -1.26 12.60
CA LEU A 237 -6.75 -1.00 11.47
C LEU A 237 -6.84 0.51 11.28
N ASP A 238 -6.49 0.95 10.08
CA ASP A 238 -6.64 2.34 9.65
C ASP A 238 -8.04 2.59 9.09
N ASP A 239 -8.52 3.82 9.18
CA ASP A 239 -9.78 4.28 8.57
C ASP A 239 -11.04 3.43 8.82
N VAL A 240 -11.20 2.85 10.02
CA VAL A 240 -12.34 1.96 10.32
C VAL A 240 -13.67 2.73 10.28
N GLY A 241 -14.34 2.69 9.13
CA GLY A 241 -15.60 3.41 8.88
C GLY A 241 -16.33 3.04 7.59
N GLU A 242 -15.63 2.65 6.53
CA GLU A 242 -16.24 2.47 5.20
C GLU A 242 -16.35 1.01 4.71
N GLY A 243 -15.52 0.07 5.20
CA GLY A 243 -15.47 -1.31 4.69
C GLY A 243 -15.39 -2.43 5.73
N TYR A 244 -14.89 -2.18 6.95
CA TYR A 244 -14.77 -3.20 8.03
C TYR A 244 -15.89 -3.13 9.09
N SER A 245 -17.02 -2.53 8.74
CA SER A 245 -18.03 -2.00 9.68
C SER A 245 -18.83 -3.03 10.49
N THR A 246 -18.58 -4.34 10.34
CA THR A 246 -19.27 -5.35 11.16
C THR A 246 -18.49 -5.65 12.45
N ILE A 247 -19.23 -5.66 13.55
CA ILE A 247 -18.74 -5.95 14.89
C ILE A 247 -18.03 -7.30 14.94
N GLU A 248 -18.57 -8.27 14.22
CA GLU A 248 -18.09 -9.64 14.12
C GLU A 248 -16.73 -9.70 13.41
N LEU A 249 -16.53 -8.88 12.38
CA LEU A 249 -15.26 -8.83 11.65
C LEU A 249 -14.17 -8.22 12.53
N LEU A 250 -14.44 -7.09 13.18
CA LEU A 250 -13.49 -6.47 14.10
C LEU A 250 -13.16 -7.39 15.28
N ALA A 251 -14.15 -8.09 15.83
CA ALA A 251 -13.95 -9.05 16.92
C ALA A 251 -13.13 -10.28 16.51
N ASP A 252 -13.14 -10.65 15.23
CA ASP A 252 -12.32 -11.75 14.72
C ASP A 252 -10.90 -11.27 14.37
N LEU A 253 -10.77 -10.04 13.84
CA LEU A 253 -9.47 -9.44 13.56
C LEU A 253 -8.71 -9.06 14.83
N LYS A 254 -9.38 -8.65 15.92
CA LYS A 254 -8.77 -8.26 17.22
C LYS A 254 -7.54 -7.36 17.11
N PRO A 255 -7.61 -6.22 16.39
CA PRO A 255 -6.49 -5.31 16.30
C PRO A 255 -6.14 -4.72 17.65
N LYS A 256 -4.85 -4.42 17.87
CA LYS A 256 -4.45 -3.75 19.10
C LYS A 256 -4.81 -2.27 19.09
N TYR A 257 -4.79 -1.65 17.92
CA TYR A 257 -5.10 -0.24 17.72
C TYR A 257 -6.20 -0.10 16.67
N MET A 258 -7.11 0.84 16.90
CA MET A 258 -8.12 1.24 15.91
C MET A 258 -7.99 2.75 15.72
N LYS A 259 -7.83 3.17 14.45
CA LYS A 259 -7.61 4.56 14.08
C LYS A 259 -8.90 5.16 13.53
N LEU A 260 -9.34 6.27 14.11
CA LEU A 260 -10.48 7.05 13.65
C LEU A 260 -9.98 8.06 12.61
N ASP A 261 -10.48 7.92 11.38
CA ASP A 261 -10.15 8.75 10.22
C ASP A 261 -10.34 10.26 10.51
N MET A 262 -9.42 11.06 9.97
CA MET A 262 -9.44 12.52 10.01
C MET A 262 -10.78 13.12 9.57
N GLN A 263 -11.51 12.52 8.63
CA GLN A 263 -12.81 13.00 8.18
C GLN A 263 -13.82 13.11 9.33
N TYR A 264 -13.72 12.24 10.35
CA TYR A 264 -14.56 12.23 11.53
C TYR A 264 -13.95 12.97 12.72
N VAL A 265 -12.64 13.21 12.73
CA VAL A 265 -11.94 13.94 13.78
C VAL A 265 -11.92 15.45 13.54
N PHE A 266 -11.68 15.88 12.31
CA PHE A 266 -11.56 17.30 11.97
C PHE A 266 -12.86 18.06 12.28
N ASN A 267 -12.80 19.06 13.15
CA ASN A 267 -13.97 19.82 13.67
C ASN A 267 -15.01 19.00 14.46
N VAL A 268 -14.65 17.82 14.99
CA VAL A 268 -15.56 16.99 15.79
C VAL A 268 -16.14 17.73 17.00
N ALA A 269 -15.42 18.69 17.60
CA ALA A 269 -15.94 19.44 18.75
C ALA A 269 -17.20 20.26 18.42
N LYS A 270 -17.44 20.56 17.13
CA LYS A 270 -18.54 21.42 16.65
C LYS A 270 -19.58 20.69 15.79
N ASP A 271 -19.39 19.40 15.49
CA ASP A 271 -20.22 18.64 14.57
C ASP A 271 -20.88 17.43 15.26
N ILE A 272 -22.18 17.52 15.50
CA ILE A 272 -22.94 16.49 16.23
C ILE A 272 -22.91 15.12 15.54
N GLU A 273 -22.88 15.07 14.21
CA GLU A 273 -22.85 13.79 13.49
C GLU A 273 -21.48 13.13 13.62
N LYS A 274 -20.39 13.89 13.48
CA LYS A 274 -19.04 13.39 13.75
C LYS A 274 -18.88 12.91 15.19
N GLN A 275 -19.46 13.62 16.15
CA GLN A 275 -19.44 13.21 17.56
C GLN A 275 -20.16 11.87 17.80
N LYS A 276 -21.28 11.62 17.11
CA LYS A 276 -21.98 10.33 17.18
C LYS A 276 -21.12 9.20 16.62
N ILE A 277 -20.44 9.45 15.50
CA ILE A 277 -19.54 8.47 14.87
C ILE A 277 -18.36 8.17 15.79
N ALA A 278 -17.68 9.21 16.30
CA ALA A 278 -16.55 9.06 17.22
C ALA A 278 -16.92 8.32 18.51
N ARG A 279 -18.13 8.52 19.04
CA ARG A 279 -18.67 7.78 20.19
C ARG A 279 -18.85 6.30 19.89
N ARG A 280 -19.55 5.97 18.80
CA ARG A 280 -19.78 4.58 18.40
C ARG A 280 -18.48 3.84 18.10
N PHE A 281 -17.54 4.52 17.47
CA PHE A 281 -16.20 3.99 17.22
C PHE A 281 -15.49 3.66 18.55
N LEU A 282 -15.51 4.61 19.50
CA LEU A 282 -14.87 4.41 20.81
C LEU A 282 -15.47 3.23 21.56
N GLU A 283 -16.80 3.18 21.67
CA GLU A 283 -17.52 2.06 22.28
C GLU A 283 -17.07 0.74 21.66
N LYS A 284 -16.95 0.71 20.33
CA LYS A 284 -16.53 -0.49 19.62
C LYS A 284 -15.09 -0.89 19.90
N ALA A 285 -14.17 0.06 19.87
CA ALA A 285 -12.77 -0.19 20.17
C ALA A 285 -12.59 -0.76 21.58
N LEU A 286 -13.29 -0.17 22.56
CA LEU A 286 -13.24 -0.63 23.94
C LEU A 286 -13.88 -2.02 24.13
N GLU A 287 -15.00 -2.30 23.46
CA GLU A 287 -15.70 -3.60 23.51
C GLU A 287 -14.78 -4.76 23.11
N ILE A 288 -13.95 -4.57 22.06
CA ILE A 288 -13.04 -5.61 21.57
C ILE A 288 -11.65 -5.56 22.21
N GLY A 289 -11.40 -4.60 23.12
CA GLY A 289 -10.13 -4.43 23.83
C GLY A 289 -9.03 -3.73 23.02
N SER A 290 -9.38 -2.98 21.97
CA SER A 290 -8.45 -2.16 21.19
C SER A 290 -8.20 -0.80 21.85
N ILE A 291 -7.04 -0.21 21.53
CA ILE A 291 -6.67 1.15 21.91
C ILE A 291 -7.17 2.11 20.82
N PRO A 292 -8.10 3.03 21.13
CA PRO A 292 -8.60 4.02 20.19
C PRO A 292 -7.58 5.13 19.96
N LEU A 293 -7.27 5.40 18.69
CA LEU A 293 -6.38 6.45 18.22
C LEU A 293 -7.16 7.40 17.30
N ALA A 294 -7.12 8.70 17.56
CA ALA A 294 -7.76 9.70 16.70
C ALA A 294 -6.74 10.41 15.80
N GLU A 295 -7.00 10.46 14.50
CA GLU A 295 -6.10 11.03 13.50
C GLU A 295 -6.52 12.39 12.97
N GLY A 296 -5.56 13.17 12.49
CA GLY A 296 -5.84 14.45 11.83
C GLY A 296 -6.33 15.54 12.78
N ILE A 297 -5.86 15.52 14.03
CA ILE A 297 -6.14 16.59 15.00
C ILE A 297 -5.38 17.84 14.61
N GLU A 298 -6.12 18.91 14.34
CA GLU A 298 -5.56 20.23 14.00
C GLU A 298 -5.86 21.29 15.07
N THR A 299 -6.80 21.04 15.98
CA THR A 299 -7.24 22.02 16.98
C THR A 299 -7.25 21.43 18.39
N TYR A 300 -6.93 22.27 19.38
CA TYR A 300 -7.02 21.92 20.79
C TYR A 300 -8.45 21.51 21.19
N GLN A 301 -9.47 22.13 20.59
CA GLN A 301 -10.87 21.81 20.87
C GLN A 301 -11.24 20.38 20.46
N ASP A 302 -10.79 19.93 19.29
CA ASP A 302 -11.03 18.56 18.83
C ASP A 302 -10.29 17.54 19.71
N PHE A 303 -9.03 17.84 20.06
CA PHE A 303 -8.24 17.05 21.00
C PHE A 303 -8.94 16.87 22.35
N GLU A 304 -9.28 17.97 23.02
CA GLU A 304 -9.88 17.94 24.35
C GLU A 304 -11.24 17.24 24.34
N TRP A 305 -12.04 17.43 23.29
CA TRP A 305 -13.33 16.75 23.16
C TRP A 305 -13.15 15.23 23.07
N LEU A 306 -12.25 14.75 22.21
CA LEU A 306 -11.97 13.31 22.04
C LEU A 306 -11.33 12.69 23.30
N LYS A 307 -10.43 13.43 23.95
CA LYS A 307 -9.80 13.05 25.21
C LYS A 307 -10.81 12.91 26.35
N GLN A 308 -11.70 13.89 26.52
CA GLN A 308 -12.77 13.82 27.52
C GLN A 308 -13.74 12.68 27.24
N LEU A 309 -13.95 12.36 25.96
CA LEU A 309 -14.79 11.24 25.57
C LEU A 309 -14.15 9.88 25.93
N GLY A 310 -12.82 9.77 25.94
CA GLY A 310 -12.09 8.56 26.35
C GLY A 310 -11.14 7.98 25.29
N TYR A 311 -10.82 8.72 24.23
CA TYR A 311 -9.72 8.34 23.33
C TYR A 311 -8.39 8.34 24.09
N GLN A 312 -7.49 7.43 23.71
CA GLN A 312 -6.24 7.18 24.45
C GLN A 312 -5.01 7.71 23.71
N LEU A 313 -5.03 7.67 22.37
CA LEU A 313 -3.94 8.11 21.52
C LEU A 313 -4.43 9.13 20.49
N PHE A 314 -3.53 10.02 20.10
CA PHE A 314 -3.84 11.18 19.28
C PHE A 314 -2.71 11.46 18.29
N GLN A 315 -3.08 11.79 17.05
CA GLN A 315 -2.14 12.15 15.99
C GLN A 315 -2.70 13.30 15.18
N GLY A 316 -1.83 14.22 14.76
CA GLY A 316 -2.24 15.34 13.92
C GLY A 316 -1.26 16.51 13.94
N TYR A 317 -1.51 17.48 13.08
CA TYR A 317 -0.64 18.65 12.93
C TYR A 317 -0.65 19.56 14.15
N TYR A 318 -1.66 19.44 15.03
CA TYR A 318 -1.65 20.08 16.34
C TYR A 318 -0.44 19.66 17.19
N PHE A 319 -0.03 18.39 17.11
CA PHE A 319 1.10 17.83 17.85
C PHE A 319 2.41 17.83 17.06
N GLY A 320 2.34 17.59 15.76
CA GLY A 320 3.55 17.57 14.95
C GLY A 320 3.29 17.13 13.52
N LYS A 321 3.95 17.84 12.59
CA LYS A 321 3.98 17.42 11.19
C LYS A 321 5.01 16.30 10.99
N PRO A 322 4.83 15.44 9.97
CA PRO A 322 5.83 14.44 9.61
C PRO A 322 7.21 15.07 9.33
N ALA A 323 8.24 14.67 10.08
CA ALA A 323 9.58 15.23 10.00
C ALA A 323 10.66 14.18 9.73
N ALA A 324 11.81 14.59 9.18
CA ALA A 324 12.92 13.68 8.87
C ALA A 324 13.61 13.08 10.10
N SER A 325 13.39 13.67 11.28
CA SER A 325 13.88 13.20 12.57
C SER A 325 12.72 13.11 13.57
N PRO A 326 12.74 12.15 14.51
CA PRO A 326 11.68 12.00 15.50
C PRO A 326 11.70 13.18 16.49
N LEU A 327 10.55 13.84 16.69
CA LEU A 327 10.36 14.87 17.71
C LEU A 327 10.35 14.23 19.10
N SER A 328 11.22 14.67 20.01
CA SER A 328 11.27 14.13 21.39
C SER A 328 10.19 14.72 22.29
N GLU A 329 9.71 15.92 21.97
CA GLU A 329 8.70 16.69 22.70
C GLU A 329 7.77 17.36 21.67
N VAL A 330 6.53 17.58 22.07
CA VAL A 330 5.42 18.08 21.24
C VAL A 330 5.01 19.47 21.71
#